data_AF-A0A3C1URK2-F1
#
_entry.id   AF-A0A3C1URK2-F1
#
_cell.length_a   1.000
_cell.length_b   1.000
_cell.length_c   1.000
_cell.angle_alpha   90.00
_cell.angle_beta   90.00
_cell.angle_gamma   90.00
#
_symmetry.space_group_name_H-M   'P 1'
#
loop_
_entity.id
_entity.type
_entity.pdbx_description
1 polymer ?
#
loop_
_entity_poly.entity_id
_entity_poly.type
_entity_poly.pdbx_seq_one_letter_code
_entity_poly.pdbx_strand_id
1 'polypeptide(L)'
;TAFFVFFEKNIEGLSDELRANGMIKFYVTRVFNKEGKFTVGNWLEYKDADSYKACDDIWVKFMTEKASKSGLIGKVAPHRCVVQYDYS
;
A
#
# COMPACT_ATOMS: atom_id res chain seq x y z
N THR A 1 -15.19 -0.10 -7.68
CA THR A 1 -15.40 -1.42 -7.06
C THR A 1 -14.34 -2.45 -7.45
N ALA A 2 -13.92 -2.54 -8.72
CA ALA A 2 -12.91 -3.52 -9.18
C ALA A 2 -11.56 -3.47 -8.42
N PHE A 3 -11.07 -2.29 -8.03
CA PHE A 3 -9.83 -2.17 -7.23
C PHE A 3 -9.94 -2.89 -5.89
N PHE A 4 -11.02 -2.66 -5.12
CA PHE A 4 -11.17 -3.28 -3.80
C PHE A 4 -11.31 -4.80 -3.89
N VAL A 5 -12.02 -5.31 -4.91
CA VAL A 5 -12.10 -6.77 -5.15
C VAL A 5 -10.71 -7.37 -5.47
N PHE A 6 -9.91 -6.69 -6.30
CA PHE A 6 -8.54 -7.11 -6.55
C PHE A 6 -7.72 -7.06 -5.25
N PHE A 7 -7.85 -5.99 -4.47
CA PHE A 7 -7.10 -5.78 -3.26
C PHE A 7 -7.44 -6.84 -2.20
N GLU A 8 -8.72 -7.04 -1.88
CA GLU A 8 -9.20 -8.04 -0.92
C GLU A 8 -8.69 -9.45 -1.22
N LYS A 9 -8.59 -9.82 -2.51
CA LYS A 9 -8.08 -11.13 -2.92
C LYS A 9 -6.58 -11.34 -2.73
N ASN A 10 -5.80 -10.26 -2.67
CA ASN A 10 -4.35 -10.32 -2.72
C ASN A 10 -3.67 -9.69 -1.49
N ILE A 11 -4.40 -8.90 -0.71
CA ILE A 11 -3.84 -8.04 0.32
C ILE A 11 -3.33 -8.81 1.52
N GLU A 12 -3.99 -9.91 1.90
CA GLU A 12 -3.60 -10.70 3.07
C GLU A 12 -2.16 -11.22 2.90
N GLY A 13 -1.90 -11.96 1.82
CA GLY A 13 -0.57 -12.49 1.53
C GLY A 13 0.49 -11.39 1.33
N LEU A 14 0.15 -10.29 0.67
CA LEU A 14 1.06 -9.14 0.59
C LEU A 14 1.37 -8.56 1.98
N SER A 15 0.34 -8.39 2.81
CA SER A 15 0.48 -7.81 4.13
C SER A 15 1.32 -8.69 5.05
N ASP A 16 1.22 -10.01 4.93
CA ASP A 16 2.04 -10.95 5.70
C ASP A 16 3.51 -10.90 5.30
N GLU A 17 3.80 -10.86 4.00
CA GLU A 17 5.17 -10.71 3.49
C GLU A 17 5.79 -9.38 3.94
N LEU A 18 5.02 -8.28 3.88
CA LEU A 18 5.48 -6.97 4.35
C LEU A 18 5.70 -6.95 5.88
N ARG A 19 4.81 -7.56 6.68
CA ARG A 19 4.98 -7.65 8.15
C ARG A 19 6.24 -8.44 8.51
N ALA A 20 6.50 -9.54 7.80
CA ALA A 20 7.71 -10.33 7.99
C ALA A 20 9.01 -9.53 7.72
N ASN A 21 8.92 -8.42 6.96
CA ASN A 21 10.03 -7.55 6.59
C ASN A 21 9.97 -6.16 7.30
N GLY A 22 9.24 -6.06 8.42
CA GLY A 22 9.30 -4.90 9.31
C GLY A 22 8.24 -3.82 9.06
N MET A 23 7.19 -4.11 8.27
CA MET A 23 5.97 -3.30 8.27
C MET A 23 5.18 -3.49 9.58
N ILE A 24 4.80 -2.39 10.23
CA ILE A 24 4.05 -2.37 11.50
C ILE A 24 2.55 -2.25 11.26
N LYS A 25 2.13 -1.30 10.41
CA LYS A 25 0.72 -1.04 10.11
C LYS A 25 0.48 -0.94 8.62
N PHE A 26 -0.73 -1.33 8.21
CA PHE A 26 -1.20 -1.19 6.84
C PHE A 26 -2.69 -0.88 6.82
N TYR A 27 -3.04 0.35 6.44
CA TYR A 27 -4.42 0.77 6.23
C TYR A 27 -4.70 1.04 4.75
N VAL A 28 -5.90 0.66 4.33
CA VAL A 28 -6.43 0.92 2.99
C VAL A 28 -7.71 1.71 3.17
N THR A 29 -7.77 2.91 2.59
CA THR A 29 -8.88 3.83 2.82
C THR A 29 -9.45 4.33 1.51
N ARG A 30 -10.78 4.46 1.46
CA ARG A 30 -11.46 5.18 0.39
C ARG A 30 -11.41 6.67 0.70
N VAL A 31 -10.90 7.48 -0.23
CA VAL A 31 -10.91 8.94 -0.11
C VAL A 31 -12.21 9.49 -0.71
N PHE A 32 -13.02 10.16 0.10
CA PHE A 32 -14.36 10.65 -0.29
C PHE A 32 -14.42 12.14 -0.63
N ASN A 33 -13.42 12.93 -0.24
CA ASN A 33 -13.39 14.38 -0.46
C ASN A 33 -12.80 14.81 -1.80
N LYS A 34 -12.69 13.89 -2.77
CA LYS A 34 -12.19 14.17 -4.13
C LYS A 34 -13.31 13.93 -5.15
N GLU A 35 -14.10 14.96 -5.38
CA GLU A 35 -15.22 14.93 -6.32
C GLU A 35 -14.80 14.41 -7.70
N GLY A 36 -15.64 13.56 -8.29
CA GLY A 36 -15.40 12.96 -9.62
C GLY A 36 -14.22 11.98 -9.68
N LYS A 37 -13.55 11.66 -8.57
CA LYS A 37 -12.35 10.80 -8.57
C LYS A 37 -12.54 9.53 -7.77
N PHE A 38 -12.02 8.42 -8.32
CA PHE A 38 -11.81 7.20 -7.57
C PHE A 38 -10.41 7.18 -6.96
N THR A 39 -10.25 7.61 -5.71
CA THR A 39 -8.97 7.61 -4.99
C THR A 39 -8.98 6.63 -3.81
N VAL A 40 -7.88 5.91 -3.64
CA VAL A 40 -7.59 5.03 -2.51
C VAL A 40 -6.30 5.52 -1.85
N GLY A 41 -6.27 5.57 -0.52
CA GLY A 41 -5.08 5.86 0.27
C GLY A 41 -4.56 4.58 0.91
N ASN A 42 -3.31 4.22 0.60
CA ASN A 42 -2.58 3.18 1.30
C ASN A 42 -1.63 3.85 2.30
N TRP A 43 -1.77 3.50 3.58
CA TRP A 43 -0.91 4.00 4.65
C TRP A 43 -0.12 2.83 5.23
N LEU A 44 1.20 2.89 5.10
CA LEU A 44 2.12 1.87 5.59
C LEU A 44 3.07 2.50 6.61
N GLU A 45 3.19 1.85 7.75
CA GLU A 45 4.16 2.21 8.79
C GLU A 45 5.22 1.12 8.86
N TYR A 46 6.47 1.51 9.04
CA TYR A 46 7.61 0.61 9.07
C TYR A 46 8.41 0.86 10.35
N LYS A 47 9.09 -0.20 10.82
CA LYS A 47 9.95 -0.14 11.99
C LYS A 47 11.10 0.87 11.84
N ASP A 48 11.71 0.89 10.67
CA ASP A 48 12.87 1.72 10.34
C ASP A 48 13.02 1.88 8.82
N ALA A 49 14.04 2.65 8.41
CA ALA A 49 14.32 2.92 7.00
C ALA A 49 14.73 1.66 6.21
N ASP A 50 15.40 0.70 6.85
CA ASP A 50 15.81 -0.56 6.21
C ASP A 50 14.60 -1.46 5.95
N SER A 51 13.68 -1.53 6.91
CA SER A 51 12.39 -2.21 6.78
C SER A 51 11.55 -1.59 5.66
N TYR A 52 11.53 -0.26 5.56
CA TYR A 52 10.90 0.44 4.43
C TYR A 52 11.53 0.00 3.10
N LYS A 53 12.86 -0.03 2.99
CA LYS A 53 13.53 -0.40 1.73
C LYS A 53 13.20 -1.84 1.32
N ALA A 54 13.23 -2.79 2.25
CA ALA A 54 12.86 -4.18 1.99
C ALA A 54 11.40 -4.31 1.53
N CYS A 55 10.49 -3.59 2.20
CA CYS A 55 9.07 -3.57 1.86
C CYS A 55 8.78 -2.91 0.50
N ASP A 56 9.51 -1.85 0.12
CA ASP A 56 9.33 -1.16 -1.17
C ASP A 56 9.64 -2.10 -2.33
N ASP A 57 10.67 -2.95 -2.21
CA ASP A 57 11.03 -3.94 -3.24
C ASP A 57 9.94 -5.02 -3.39
N ILE A 58 9.39 -5.51 -2.28
CA ILE A 58 8.25 -6.45 -2.26
C ILE A 58 7.01 -5.81 -2.93
N TRP A 59 6.73 -4.56 -2.57
CA TRP A 59 5.59 -3.82 -3.10
C TRP A 59 5.69 -3.59 -4.62
N VAL A 60 6.88 -3.18 -5.10
CA VAL A 60 7.15 -2.99 -6.53
C VAL A 60 6.96 -4.30 -7.29
N LYS A 61 7.48 -5.42 -6.75
CA LYS A 61 7.30 -6.74 -7.34
C LYS A 61 5.82 -7.12 -7.41
N PHE A 62 5.09 -6.97 -6.30
CA PHE A 62 3.64 -7.25 -6.25
C PHE A 62 2.86 -6.46 -7.30
N MET A 63 3.09 -5.14 -7.39
CA MET A 63 2.41 -4.29 -8.36
C MET A 63 2.76 -4.67 -9.80
N THR A 64 4.01 -5.04 -10.05
CA THR A 64 4.47 -5.48 -11.38
C THR A 64 3.85 -6.83 -11.78
N GLU A 65 3.73 -7.77 -10.86
CA GLU A 65 3.28 -9.14 -11.17
C GLU A 65 1.76 -9.32 -11.16
N LYS A 66 1.07 -8.58 -10.28
CA LYS A 66 -0.37 -8.73 -10.03
C LYS A 66 -1.17 -7.54 -10.55
N ALA A 67 -0.78 -6.32 -10.19
CA ALA A 67 -1.57 -5.15 -10.54
C ALA A 67 -1.52 -4.84 -12.05
N SER A 68 -0.37 -5.03 -12.71
CA SER A 68 -0.27 -4.88 -14.17
C SER A 68 -1.24 -5.77 -14.95
N LYS A 69 -1.58 -6.95 -14.40
CA LYS A 69 -2.49 -7.95 -14.99
C LYS A 69 -3.96 -7.75 -14.59
N SER A 70 -4.25 -6.82 -13.69
CA SER A 70 -5.59 -6.60 -13.15
C SER A 70 -6.51 -5.78 -14.08
N GLY A 71 -5.95 -5.15 -15.12
CA GLY A 71 -6.67 -4.21 -15.98
C GLY A 71 -7.01 -2.87 -15.30
N LEU A 72 -6.53 -2.64 -14.07
CA LEU A 72 -6.73 -1.40 -13.34
C LEU A 72 -5.81 -0.30 -13.90
N ILE A 73 -6.42 0.73 -14.49
CA ILE A 73 -5.71 1.95 -14.89
C ILE A 73 -5.81 2.95 -13.74
N GLY A 74 -4.67 3.31 -13.16
CA GLY A 74 -4.61 4.25 -12.04
C GLY A 74 -3.29 5.00 -11.99
N LYS A 75 -3.31 6.19 -11.39
CA LYS A 75 -2.11 6.98 -11.10
C LYS A 75 -1.74 6.79 -9.64
N VAL A 76 -0.49 6.41 -9.38
CA VAL A 76 0.08 6.31 -8.02
C VAL A 76 0.91 7.55 -7.73
N ALA A 77 0.75 8.13 -6.55
CA ALA A 77 1.57 9.22 -6.04
C ALA A 77 2.12 8.82 -4.65
N PRO A 78 3.37 8.34 -4.55
CA PRO A 78 3.94 7.90 -3.29
C PRO A 78 4.41 9.09 -2.45
N HIS A 79 4.12 9.06 -1.15
CA HIS A 79 4.61 10.01 -0.16
C HIS A 79 5.32 9.25 0.95
N ARG A 80 6.57 9.63 1.24
CA ARG A 80 7.45 8.96 2.22
C ARG A 80 7.89 9.96 3.25
N CYS A 81 7.95 9.56 4.51
CA CYS A 81 8.29 10.45 5.61
C CYS A 81 8.99 9.71 6.75
N VAL A 82 9.70 10.47 7.59
CA VAL A 82 10.20 10.02 8.89
C VAL A 82 9.21 10.51 9.94
N VAL A 83 8.75 9.60 10.80
CA VAL A 83 7.82 9.92 11.90
C VAL A 83 8.49 10.94 12.83
N GLN A 84 7.80 12.07 13.06
CA GLN A 84 8.26 13.11 13.98
C GLN A 84 7.66 12.93 15.38
N TYR A 85 6.39 12.53 15.43
CA TYR A 85 5.62 12.30 16.66
C TYR A 85 4.67 11.13 16.43
N ASP A 86 4.50 10.30 17.44
CA ASP A 86 3.52 9.20 17.46
C ASP A 86 2.73 9.28 18.77
N TYR A 87 1.41 9.27 18.65
CA TYR A 87 0.45 9.34 19.76
C TYR A 87 -0.47 8.11 19.80
N SER A 88 -0.12 7.05 19.05
CA SER A 88 -0.90 5.82 18.99
C SER A 88 -0.84 4.98 20.26
#